data_AF-K9KYC4-F1
#
_entry.id   AF-K9KYC4-F1
#
_cell.length_a   1.000
_cell.length_b   1.000
_cell.length_c   1.000
_cell.angle_alpha   90.00
_cell.angle_beta   90.00
_cell.angle_gamma   90.00
#
_symmetry.space_group_name_H-M   'P 1'
#
loop_
_entity.id
_entity.type
_entity.pdbx_description
1 polymer ?
#
loop_
_entity_poly.entity_id
_entity_poly.type
_entity_poly.pdbx_seq_one_letter_code
_entity_poly.pdbx_strand_id
1 'polypeptide(L)'
;VGVLYQVVNDIREAKTESVEKNKKKGKSYVSVYGVEKAMEVAEELRGQAKKELDALEKYGDKVIPLHSFVDYAAYRGFNVDVE
;
A
#
# COMPACT_ATOMS: atom_id res chain seq x y z
N VAL A 1 -5.55 -4.63 5.54
CA VAL A 1 -4.76 -4.86 4.30
C VAL A 1 -5.50 -4.46 3.01
N GLY A 2 -6.79 -4.77 2.83
CA GLY A 2 -7.51 -4.33 1.62
C GLY A 2 -7.50 -2.82 1.39
N VAL A 3 -7.67 -2.02 2.45
CA VAL A 3 -7.57 -0.56 2.38
C VAL A 3 -6.16 -0.09 2.02
N LEU A 4 -5.12 -0.69 2.62
CA LEU A 4 -3.71 -0.43 2.27
C LEU A 4 -3.48 -0.62 0.76
N TYR A 5 -4.03 -1.69 0.19
CA TYR A 5 -3.92 -1.99 -1.24
C TYR A 5 -4.54 -0.90 -2.12
N GLN A 6 -5.70 -0.37 -1.73
CA GLN A 6 -6.36 0.72 -2.47
C GLN A 6 -5.57 2.02 -2.36
N VAL A 7 -5.09 2.39 -1.16
CA VAL A 7 -4.32 3.62 -0.95
C VAL A 7 -3.01 3.60 -1.75
N VAL A 8 -2.28 2.48 -1.74
CA VAL A 8 -1.06 2.32 -2.56
C VAL A 8 -1.38 2.35 -4.05
N ASN A 9 -2.50 1.78 -4.49
CA ASN A 9 -2.92 1.86 -5.88
C ASN A 9 -3.26 3.31 -6.29
N ASP A 10 -3.96 4.07 -5.45
CA ASP A 10 -4.30 5.47 -5.69
C ASP A 10 -3.03 6.35 -5.76
N ILE A 11 -2.04 6.11 -4.89
CA ILE A 11 -0.71 6.78 -4.93
C ILE A 11 0.00 6.49 -6.24
N ARG A 12 -0.02 5.23 -6.68
CA ARG A 12 0.62 4.83 -7.93
C ARG A 12 -0.07 5.45 -9.13
N GLU A 13 -1.40 5.38 -9.21
CA GLU A 13 -2.17 6.00 -10.28
C GLU A 13 -1.90 7.50 -10.36
N ALA A 14 -1.86 8.21 -9.23
CA ALA A 14 -1.51 9.63 -9.20
C ALA A 14 -0.09 9.92 -9.73
N LYS A 15 0.88 9.04 -9.46
CA LYS A 15 2.26 9.15 -9.96
C LYS A 15 2.41 8.75 -11.44
N THR A 16 1.52 7.91 -11.98
CA THR A 16 1.55 7.46 -13.38
C THR A 16 0.65 8.31 -14.29
N GLU A 17 -0.42 8.92 -13.77
CA GLU A 17 -1.29 9.86 -14.50
C GLU A 17 -0.58 11.14 -14.94
N SER A 18 0.61 11.45 -14.41
CA SER A 18 1.48 12.48 -14.99
C SER A 18 2.02 12.10 -16.38
N VAL A 19 1.92 10.82 -16.78
CA VAL A 19 2.44 10.27 -18.04
C VAL A 19 1.32 9.88 -19.03
N GLU A 20 0.17 9.37 -18.57
CA GLU A 20 -0.94 8.98 -19.46
C GLU A 20 -2.30 9.60 -19.05
N LYS A 21 -2.80 10.51 -19.88
CA LYS A 21 -4.14 11.09 -19.79
C LYS A 21 -5.20 10.04 -20.15
N ASN A 22 -6.29 9.99 -19.37
CA ASN A 22 -7.61 9.35 -19.62
C ASN A 22 -7.89 7.95 -19.02
N LYS A 23 -7.96 7.84 -17.68
CA LYS A 23 -8.91 6.92 -17.04
C LYS A 23 -9.86 7.69 -16.12
N LYS A 24 -11.14 7.30 -16.16
CA LYS A 24 -12.27 8.00 -15.51
C LYS A 24 -12.02 8.17 -14.00
N LYS A 25 -11.86 9.42 -13.56
CA LYS A 25 -11.54 9.80 -12.17
C LYS A 25 -12.75 9.62 -11.25
N GLY A 26 -12.74 8.52 -10.48
CA GLY A 26 -13.50 8.45 -9.23
C GLY A 26 -12.81 9.26 -8.12
N LYS A 27 -13.43 9.36 -6.94
CA LYS A 27 -12.77 9.92 -5.76
C LYS A 27 -11.67 8.94 -5.31
N SER A 28 -10.41 9.36 -5.35
CA SER A 28 -9.25 8.60 -4.83
C SER A 28 -8.73 9.23 -3.53
N TYR A 29 -8.05 8.46 -2.70
CA TYR A 29 -7.50 8.94 -1.42
C TYR A 29 -6.53 10.11 -1.64
N VAL A 30 -5.72 10.02 -2.70
CA VAL A 30 -4.80 11.07 -3.15
C VAL A 30 -5.54 12.33 -3.62
N SER A 31 -6.67 12.18 -4.33
CA SER A 31 -7.46 13.34 -4.79
C SER A 31 -8.06 14.15 -3.63
N VAL A 32 -8.24 13.52 -2.47
CA VAL A 32 -8.82 14.14 -1.27
C VAL A 32 -7.75 14.69 -0.33
N TYR A 33 -6.66 13.93 -0.11
CA TYR A 33 -5.66 14.22 0.93
C TYR A 33 -4.26 14.56 0.41
N GLY A 34 -4.01 14.41 -0.90
CA GLY A 34 -2.69 14.56 -1.49
C GLY A 34 -1.81 13.31 -1.35
N VAL A 35 -0.69 13.30 -2.08
CA VAL A 35 0.21 12.14 -2.18
C VAL A 35 0.94 11.88 -0.85
N GLU A 36 1.42 12.93 -0.19
CA GLU A 36 2.16 12.84 1.08
C GLU A 36 1.30 12.22 2.19
N LYS A 37 0.07 12.72 2.37
CA LYS A 37 -0.83 12.19 3.39
C LYS A 37 -1.29 10.77 3.08
N ALA A 38 -1.46 10.43 1.80
CA ALA A 38 -1.75 9.06 1.40
C ALA A 38 -0.59 8.10 1.72
N MET A 39 0.67 8.53 1.56
CA MET A 39 1.84 7.74 1.97
C MET A 39 1.88 7.50 3.47
N GLU A 40 1.65 8.53 4.27
CA GLU A 40 1.58 8.41 5.74
C GLU A 40 0.52 7.40 6.17
N VAL A 41 -0.68 7.47 5.58
CA VAL A 41 -1.77 6.51 5.85
C VAL A 41 -1.41 5.10 5.41
N ALA A 42 -0.71 4.93 4.29
CA ALA A 42 -0.23 3.62 3.84
C ALA A 42 0.78 3.02 4.84
N GLU A 43 1.71 3.83 5.37
CA GLU A 43 2.67 3.38 6.38
C GLU A 43 1.99 2.99 7.70
N GLU A 44 1.02 3.79 8.16
CA GLU A 44 0.25 3.49 9.36
C GLU A 44 -0.53 2.17 9.21
N LEU A 45 -1.24 1.99 8.09
CA LEU A 45 -2.00 0.77 7.81
C LEU A 45 -1.10 -0.47 7.71
N ARG A 46 0.12 -0.32 7.21
CA ARG A 46 1.13 -1.39 7.21
C ARG A 46 1.57 -1.74 8.63
N GLY A 47 1.88 -0.73 9.45
CA GLY A 47 2.28 -0.92 10.85
C GLY A 47 1.20 -1.62 11.66
N GLN A 48 -0.05 -1.17 11.52
CA GLN A 48 -1.21 -1.82 12.13
C GLN A 48 -1.36 -3.27 11.66
N ALA A 49 -1.27 -3.53 10.35
CA ALA A 49 -1.38 -4.88 9.83
C ALA A 49 -0.28 -5.81 10.35
N LYS A 50 0.97 -5.36 10.47
CA LYS A 50 2.05 -6.16 11.06
C LYS A 50 1.81 -6.45 12.54
N LYS A 51 1.40 -5.44 13.32
CA LYS A 51 1.06 -5.61 14.74
C LYS A 51 -0.05 -6.64 14.96
N GLU A 52 -1.07 -6.66 14.12
CA GLU A 52 -2.13 -7.67 14.18
C GLU A 52 -1.63 -9.07 13.79
N LEU A 53 -0.64 -9.16 12.90
CA LEU A 53 -0.01 -10.44 12.55
C LEU A 53 0.90 -10.97 13.68
N ASP A 54 1.49 -10.11 14.49
CA ASP A 54 2.27 -10.54 15.66
C ASP A 54 1.38 -11.32 16.66
N ALA A 55 0.08 -11.00 16.73
CA ALA A 55 -0.88 -11.79 17.53
C ALA A 55 -1.10 -13.22 17.00
N LEU A 56 -0.68 -13.50 15.77
CA LEU A 56 -0.72 -14.82 15.14
C LEU A 56 0.60 -15.59 15.29
N GLU A 57 1.62 -15.05 15.97
CA GLU A 57 2.94 -15.69 16.16
C GLU A 57 2.86 -17.13 16.67
N LYS A 58 1.79 -17.48 17.40
CA LYS A 58 1.47 -18.86 17.82
C LYS A 58 1.42 -19.89 16.69
N TYR A 59 1.26 -19.47 15.44
CA TYR A 59 1.27 -20.32 14.25
C TYR A 59 2.66 -20.44 13.60
N GLY A 60 3.68 -19.80 14.16
CA GLY A 60 5.09 -19.86 13.74
C GLY A 60 5.27 -19.51 12.27
N ASP A 61 6.03 -20.35 11.56
CA ASP A 61 6.38 -20.14 10.15
C ASP A 61 5.18 -20.04 9.21
N LYS A 62 4.00 -20.53 9.62
CA LYS A 62 2.78 -20.45 8.80
C LYS A 62 2.27 -19.01 8.65
N VAL A 63 2.74 -18.07 9.47
CA VAL A 63 2.39 -16.64 9.40
C VAL A 63 3.29 -15.88 8.43
N ILE A 64 4.44 -16.43 8.06
CA ILE A 64 5.42 -15.79 7.15
C ILE A 64 4.76 -15.29 5.85
N PRO A 65 3.90 -16.07 5.16
CA PRO A 65 3.23 -15.59 3.95
C PRO A 65 2.35 -14.35 4.17
N LEU A 66 1.75 -14.20 5.36
CA LEU A 66 0.91 -13.03 5.67
C LEU A 66 1.75 -11.78 5.89
N HIS A 67 2.90 -11.88 6.57
CA HIS A 67 3.83 -10.75 6.69
C HIS A 67 4.34 -10.32 5.31
N SER A 68 4.72 -11.29 4.47
CA SER A 68 5.14 -11.02 3.09
C SER A 68 4.03 -10.38 2.26
N PHE A 69 2.77 -10.78 2.47
CA PHE A 69 1.63 -10.17 1.78
C PHE A 69 1.42 -8.70 2.18
N VAL A 70 1.59 -8.37 3.46
CA VAL A 70 1.51 -6.98 3.94
C VAL A 70 2.64 -6.14 3.36
N ASP A 71 3.86 -6.66 3.33
CA ASP A 71 4.99 -5.97 2.72
C ASP A 71 4.79 -5.79 1.21
N TYR A 72 4.29 -6.82 0.51
CA TYR A 72 3.91 -6.70 -0.89
C TYR A 72 2.85 -5.60 -1.10
N ALA A 73 1.80 -5.56 -0.28
CA ALA A 73 0.75 -4.55 -0.41
C ALA A 73 1.27 -3.11 -0.22
N ALA A 74 2.27 -2.92 0.65
CA ALA A 74 2.89 -1.62 0.90
C ALA A 74 3.85 -1.19 -0.23
N TYR A 75 4.59 -2.14 -0.82
CA TYR A 75 5.63 -1.86 -1.82
C TYR A 75 5.25 -2.21 -3.26
N ARG A 76 4.02 -2.66 -3.49
CA ARG A 76 3.51 -3.06 -4.81
C ARG A 76 3.71 -1.94 -5.83
N GLY A 77 4.61 -2.18 -6.79
CA GLY A 77 4.85 -1.26 -7.90
C GLY A 77 5.77 -0.08 -7.59
N PHE A 78 6.46 -0.07 -6.44
CA PHE A 78 7.73 0.63 -6.36
C PHE A 78 8.75 -0.23 -7.11
N ASN A 79 9.07 0.15 -8.34
CA ASN A 79 10.34 -0.29 -8.91
C ASN A 79 11.40 0.28 -7.96
N VAL A 80 12.02 -0.58 -7.16
CA VAL A 80 13.42 -0.32 -6.80
C VAL A 80 14.13 -0.35 -8.14
N ASP A 81 14.36 0.82 -8.73
CA ASP A 81 15.46 0.97 -9.66
C ASP A 81 16.70 0.59 -8.85
N VAL A 82 17.06 -0.70 -8.92
CA VAL A 82 18.31 -1.21 -8.36
C VAL A 82 19.35 -0.78 -9.38
N GLU A 83 20.02 0.33 -9.08
CA GLU A 83 21.24 0.78 -9.77
C GLU A 83 22.43 -0.12 -9.39
#